data_AF-A0A923E9T6-F1
#
_entry.id   AF-A0A923E9T6-F1
#
_cell.length_a   1.000
_cell.length_b   1.000
_cell.length_c   1.000
_cell.angle_alpha   90.00
_cell.angle_beta   90.00
_cell.angle_gamma   90.00
#
_symmetry.space_group_name_H-M   'P 1'
#
loop_
_entity.id
_entity.type
_entity.pdbx_description
1 polymer ?
#
loop_
_entity_poly.entity_id
_entity_poly.type
_entity_poly.pdbx_seq_one_letter_code
_entity_poly.pdbx_strand_id
1 'polypeptide(L)' 'MDKDVKVALLKEELEELKESFKYQFGDNYMDYPEVQARLEVIKNMITFYEEN' A
#
# COMPACT_ATOMS: atom_id res chain seq x y z
N MET A 1 -19.52 -5.81 2.76
CA MET A 1 -18.70 -4.59 2.88
C MET A 1 -18.64 -3.97 1.51
N ASP A 2 -19.04 -2.71 1.42
CA ASP A 2 -19.10 -1.94 0.18
C ASP A 2 -17.72 -1.83 -0.49
N LYS A 3 -17.68 -1.85 -1.81
CA LYS A 3 -16.43 -1.79 -2.60
C LYS A 3 -15.66 -0.50 -2.33
N ASP A 4 -16.36 0.62 -2.22
CA ASP A 4 -15.74 1.92 -1.99
C ASP A 4 -15.13 1.97 -0.60
N VAL A 5 -15.79 1.35 0.39
CA VAL A 5 -15.24 1.18 1.75
C VAL A 5 -13.97 0.34 1.73
N LYS A 6 -13.93 -0.76 0.96
CA LYS A 6 -12.71 -1.59 0.84
C LYS A 6 -11.55 -0.82 0.22
N VAL A 7 -11.82 -0.09 -0.86
CA VAL A 7 -10.81 0.72 -1.55
C VAL A 7 -10.29 1.83 -0.63
N ALA A 8 -11.17 2.48 0.14
CA ALA A 8 -10.78 3.49 1.11
C ALA A 8 -9.83 2.92 2.19
N LEU A 9 -10.18 1.78 2.77
CA LEU A 9 -9.35 1.11 3.78
C LEU A 9 -7.98 0.69 3.24
N LEU A 10 -7.93 0.16 2.01
CA LEU A 10 -6.66 -0.23 1.39
C LEU A 10 -5.77 0.98 1.07
N LYS A 11 -6.36 2.13 0.71
CA LYS A 11 -5.62 3.37 0.49
C LYS A 11 -5.04 3.90 1.81
N GLU A 12 -5.79 3.82 2.89
CA GLU A 12 -5.31 4.16 4.24
C GLU A 12 -4.15 3.23 4.66
N GLU A 13 -4.33 1.92 4.52
CA GLU A 13 -3.28 0.91 4.82
C GLU A 13 -2.01 1.14 3.99
N LEU A 14 -2.14 1.53 2.72
CA LEU A 14 -0.99 1.83 1.86
C LEU A 14 -0.16 3.01 2.39
N GLU A 15 -0.81 4.06 2.90
CA GLU A 15 -0.11 5.22 3.46
C GLU A 15 0.53 4.89 4.81
N GLU A 16 -0.18 4.21 5.70
CA GLU A 16 0.37 3.75 6.98
C GLU A 16 1.59 2.85 6.78
N LEU A 17 1.54 1.97 5.78
CA LEU A 17 2.65 1.08 5.45
C LEU A 17 3.86 1.85 4.91
N LYS A 18 3.66 2.89 4.09
CA LYS A 18 4.75 3.78 3.65
C LYS A 18 5.38 4.51 4.83
N GLU A 19 4.58 5.03 5.76
CA GLU A 19 5.09 5.71 6.96
C GLU A 19 5.89 4.75 7.84
N SER A 20 5.41 3.52 8.00
CA SER A 20 6.09 2.46 8.75
C SER A 20 7.43 2.10 8.12
N PHE A 21 7.49 1.94 6.80
CA PHE A 21 8.74 1.68 6.10
C PHE A 21 9.70 2.86 6.15
N LYS A 22 9.19 4.09 6.02
CA LYS A 22 9.99 5.29 6.18
C LYS A 22 10.58 5.39 7.59
N TYR A 23 9.83 5.02 8.62
CA TYR A 23 10.33 4.95 9.99
C TYR A 23 11.41 3.88 10.16
N GLN A 24 11.22 2.70 9.57
CA GLN A 24 12.14 1.57 9.71
C GLN A 24 13.44 1.72 8.90
N PHE A 25 13.34 2.19 7.66
CA PHE A 25 14.43 2.19 6.67
C PHE A 25 14.91 3.60 6.30
N GLY A 26 14.29 4.64 6.85
CA GLY A 26 14.58 6.04 6.54
C GLY A 26 13.96 6.50 5.22
N ASP A 27 14.35 7.70 4.76
CA ASP A 27 13.81 8.30 3.53
C ASP A 27 14.06 7.46 2.27
N ASN A 28 15.10 6.62 2.30
CA ASN A 28 15.48 5.73 1.20
C ASN A 28 14.78 4.36 1.26
N TYR A 29 13.70 4.21 2.02
CA TYR A 29 12.96 2.94 2.15
C TYR A 29 12.53 2.36 0.79
N MET A 30 12.34 3.21 -0.23
CA MET A 30 12.01 2.79 -1.58
C MET A 30 13.16 2.12 -2.34
N ASP A 31 14.40 2.13 -1.85
CA ASP A 31 15.54 1.45 -2.49
C ASP A 31 15.52 -0.07 -2.24
N TYR A 32 14.70 -0.53 -1.29
CA TYR A 32 14.60 -1.93 -0.90
C TYR A 32 13.56 -2.66 -1.77
N PRO A 33 13.95 -3.68 -2.56
CA PRO A 33 13.02 -4.41 -3.43
C PRO A 33 11.84 -5.04 -2.69
N GLU A 34 12.04 -5.50 -1.46
CA GLU A 34 10.99 -6.08 -0.61
C GLU A 34 9.94 -5.05 -0.19
N VAL A 35 10.34 -3.79 0.02
CA VAL A 35 9.43 -2.68 0.32
C VAL A 35 8.58 -2.40 -0.91
N GLN A 36 9.21 -2.25 -2.07
CA GLN A 36 8.52 -2.00 -3.33
C GLN A 36 7.49 -3.10 -3.62
N ALA A 37 7.89 -4.37 -3.49
CA ALA A 37 7.01 -5.51 -3.73
C ALA A 37 5.79 -5.51 -2.79
N ARG A 38 5.96 -5.18 -1.51
CA ARG A 38 4.85 -5.12 -0.54
C ARG A 38 3.88 -3.99 -0.85
N LEU A 39 4.37 -2.80 -1.17
CA LEU A 39 3.52 -1.67 -1.57
C LEU A 39 2.75 -1.99 -2.86
N GLU A 40 3.39 -2.70 -3.80
CA GLU A 40 2.78 -3.08 -5.07
C GLU A 40 1.63 -4.08 -4.91
N VAL A 41 1.73 -5.01 -3.95
CA VAL A 41 0.62 -5.93 -3.63
C VAL A 41 -0.64 -5.16 -3.23
N ILE A 42 -0.52 -4.16 -2.35
CA ILE A 42 -1.67 -3.36 -1.90
C ILE A 42 -2.24 -2.54 -3.06
N LYS A 43 -1.38 -1.92 -3.87
CA LYS A 43 -1.83 -1.20 -5.08
C LYS A 43 -2.59 -2.11 -6.03
N ASN A 44 -2.11 -3.32 -6.28
CA ASN A 44 -2.79 -4.30 -7.13
C ASN A 44 -4.14 -4.72 -6.55
N MET A 45 -4.27 -4.84 -5.22
CA MET A 45 -5.55 -5.09 -4.58
C MET A 45 -6.53 -3.93 -4.76
N ILE A 46 -6.05 -2.68 -4.62
CA ILE A 46 -6.85 -1.49 -4.89
C ILE A 46 -7.36 -1.52 -6.33
N THR A 47 -6.48 -1.73 -7.31
CA THR A 47 -6.85 -1.81 -8.73
C THR A 47 -7.84 -2.93 -8.98
N PHE A 48 -7.62 -4.13 -8.43
CA PHE A 48 -8.55 -5.24 -8.56
C PHE A 48 -9.96 -4.87 -8.08
N TYR A 49 -10.07 -4.22 -6.92
CA TYR A 49 -11.36 -3.78 -6.40
C TYR A 49 -11.93 -2.59 -7.16
N GLU A 50 -11.13 -1.70 -7.74
CA GLU A 50 -11.65 -0.59 -8.57
C GLU A 50 -12.19 -1.10 -9.91
N GLU A 51 -11.60 -2.15 -10.48
CA GLU A 51 -11.99 -2.74 -11.78
C GLU A 51 -13.12 -3.78 -11.71
N ASN A 52 -13.33 -4.44 -10.56
CA ASN A 52 -14.37 -5.47 -10.35
C ASN A 52 -15.44 -5.00 -9.36
#